data_AF-A0A2V2FKB2-F1
#
_entry.id   AF-A0A2V2FKB2-F1
#
_cell.length_a   1.000
_cell.length_b   1.000
_cell.length_c   1.000
_cell.angle_alpha   90.00
_cell.angle_beta   90.00
_cell.angle_gamma   90.00
#
_symmetry.space_group_name_H-M   'P 1'
#
loop_
_entity.id
_entity.type
_entity.pdbx_description
1 polymer ?
#
loop_
_entity_poly.entity_id
_entity_poly.type
_entity_poly.pdbx_seq_one_letter_code
_entity_poly.pdbx_strand_id
1 'polypeptide(L)'
;MPETQLNVRLLSHTPDPVTAIALAGRLCYSDSDILSLREGVRGRAPQFVEKLASLGHLSPFEHASFTFGAEGVSRALLAQITRHRVASFSVQSQRYVKQNSGAYLVPPSVAALGEEAVARFEVQMDTIWNFYGEWLAAGIPAEDARFVLPNAAETRMVFTMNARELLHFFSLRCCSRAQWEIRRLAWCMLGLVRREAPELFGHAGPACVSGACSEGKMSCGKQVEMRRRSEALTVLASGGADDEAILSWVLQNIYNEN
;
A
#
# COMPACT_ATOMS: atom_id res chain seq x y z
N MET A 1 -3.43 26.51 -0.81
CA MET A 1 -2.15 25.84 -0.42
C MET A 1 -2.01 24.56 -1.24
N PRO A 2 -0.82 24.01 -1.55
CA PRO A 2 -0.76 22.98 -2.58
C PRO A 2 -1.33 21.66 -2.06
N GLU A 3 -2.49 21.27 -2.60
CA GLU A 3 -3.00 19.91 -2.58
C GLU A 3 -1.87 18.94 -2.92
N THR A 4 -1.65 17.92 -2.09
CA THR A 4 -0.61 16.91 -2.33
C THR A 4 -1.20 15.67 -2.98
N GLN A 5 -0.53 15.17 -4.02
CA GLN A 5 -0.90 13.93 -4.67
C GLN A 5 -0.13 12.73 -4.09
N LEU A 6 -0.78 11.57 -4.09
CA LEU A 6 -0.17 10.31 -3.69
C LEU A 6 1.08 10.01 -4.53
N ASN A 7 2.22 9.85 -3.86
CA ASN A 7 3.43 9.32 -4.45
C ASN A 7 3.93 8.15 -3.59
N VAL A 8 4.12 6.99 -4.21
CA VAL A 8 4.62 5.78 -3.56
C VAL A 8 5.68 5.12 -4.42
N ARG A 9 6.74 4.64 -3.78
CA ARG A 9 7.91 4.03 -4.42
C ARG A 9 8.30 2.77 -3.69
N LEU A 10 8.77 1.77 -4.44
CA LEU A 10 9.47 0.62 -3.84
C LEU A 10 10.93 1.02 -3.66
N LEU A 11 11.36 1.15 -2.41
CA LEU A 11 12.71 1.62 -2.06
C LEU A 11 13.73 0.48 -2.04
N SER A 12 13.30 -0.71 -1.63
CA SER A 12 14.13 -1.93 -1.63
C SER A 12 13.28 -3.18 -1.47
N HIS A 13 13.84 -4.33 -1.83
CA HIS A 13 13.25 -5.64 -1.55
C HIS A 13 14.34 -6.70 -1.38
N THR A 14 13.98 -7.88 -0.85
CA THR A 14 14.85 -9.05 -0.79
C THR A 14 15.39 -9.37 -2.20
N PRO A 15 16.72 -9.48 -2.39
CA PRO A 15 17.28 -9.96 -3.65
C PRO A 15 16.80 -11.38 -3.95
N ASP A 16 16.32 -11.62 -5.17
CA ASP A 16 15.76 -12.91 -5.60
C ASP A 16 14.73 -13.48 -4.59
N PRO A 17 13.59 -12.80 -4.43
CA PRO A 17 12.62 -13.13 -3.39
C PRO A 17 12.01 -14.53 -3.58
N VAL A 18 11.89 -15.00 -4.83
CA VAL A 18 11.38 -16.35 -5.15
C VAL A 18 12.34 -17.42 -4.63
N THR A 19 13.64 -17.28 -4.86
CA THR A 19 14.64 -18.22 -4.35
C THR A 19 14.70 -18.21 -2.82
N ALA A 20 14.61 -17.03 -2.18
CA ALA A 20 14.60 -16.94 -0.72
C ALA A 20 13.44 -17.77 -0.10
N ILE A 21 12.24 -17.66 -0.67
CA ILE A 21 11.07 -18.43 -0.26
C ILE A 21 11.26 -19.92 -0.55
N ALA A 22 11.78 -20.27 -1.74
CA ALA A 22 11.98 -21.66 -2.13
C ALA A 22 12.99 -22.38 -1.23
N LEU A 23 14.10 -21.72 -0.86
CA LEU A 23 15.09 -22.27 0.07
C LEU A 23 14.48 -22.56 1.44
N ALA A 24 13.77 -21.59 2.02
CA ALA A 24 13.11 -21.75 3.31
C ALA A 24 12.07 -22.88 3.29
N GLY A 25 11.25 -22.96 2.24
CA GLY A 25 10.26 -24.03 2.09
C GLY A 25 10.90 -25.41 1.84
N ARG A 26 11.99 -25.48 1.08
CA ARG A 26 12.65 -26.74 0.72
C ARG A 26 13.30 -27.39 1.93
N LEU A 27 13.92 -26.59 2.81
CA LEU A 27 14.55 -27.05 4.04
C LEU A 27 13.60 -27.91 4.89
N CYS A 28 12.32 -27.55 4.98
CA CYS A 28 11.33 -28.29 5.75
C CYS A 28 11.06 -29.73 5.24
N TYR A 29 11.48 -30.05 4.01
CA TYR A 29 11.22 -31.33 3.33
C TYR A 29 12.48 -31.90 2.65
N SER A 30 13.68 -31.52 3.12
CA SER A 30 14.96 -32.01 2.61
C SER A 30 15.74 -32.69 3.73
N ASP A 31 16.36 -33.83 3.42
CA ASP A 31 17.42 -34.46 4.20
C ASP A 31 18.82 -33.87 3.87
N SER A 32 18.85 -32.93 2.93
CA SER A 32 20.05 -32.29 2.41
C SER A 32 20.59 -31.21 3.34
N ASP A 33 21.91 -31.02 3.36
CA ASP A 33 22.55 -29.94 4.12
C ASP A 33 22.19 -28.55 3.56
N ILE A 34 22.43 -27.51 4.36
CA ILE A 34 22.10 -26.12 3.99
C ILE A 34 22.79 -25.67 2.70
N LEU A 35 24.00 -26.19 2.42
CA LEU A 35 24.80 -25.77 1.28
C LEU A 35 24.24 -26.32 -0.04
N SER A 36 23.68 -27.52 -0.02
CA SER A 36 23.09 -28.20 -1.19
C SER A 36 21.64 -27.81 -1.49
N LEU A 37 20.97 -27.07 -0.59
CA LEU A 37 19.60 -26.58 -0.82
C LEU A 37 19.50 -25.68 -2.05
N ARG A 38 20.54 -24.89 -2.34
CA ARG A 38 20.55 -23.94 -3.45
C ARG A 38 20.51 -24.64 -4.80
N GLU A 39 21.30 -25.69 -4.96
CA GLU A 39 21.23 -26.58 -6.11
C GLU A 39 19.85 -27.23 -6.22
N GLY A 40 19.26 -27.61 -5.07
CA GLY A 40 17.94 -28.20 -4.99
C GLY A 40 16.82 -27.33 -5.58
N VAL A 41 16.90 -26.01 -5.45
CA VAL A 41 15.86 -25.09 -5.96
C VAL A 41 16.22 -24.42 -7.29
N ARG A 42 17.46 -24.57 -7.76
CA ARG A 42 17.94 -23.95 -9.00
C ARG A 42 17.07 -24.34 -10.20
N GLY A 43 16.53 -23.34 -10.90
CA GLY A 43 15.65 -23.54 -12.06
C GLY A 43 14.26 -24.11 -11.74
N ARG A 44 13.94 -24.36 -10.45
CA ARG A 44 12.67 -24.94 -9.98
C ARG A 44 11.95 -24.08 -8.93
N ALA A 45 12.58 -22.98 -8.50
CA ALA A 45 12.06 -22.14 -7.44
C ALA A 45 10.65 -21.61 -7.71
N PRO A 46 10.31 -21.07 -8.91
CA PRO A 46 8.96 -20.59 -9.20
C PRO A 46 7.88 -21.67 -9.03
N GLN A 47 8.07 -22.86 -9.62
CA GLN A 47 7.10 -23.95 -9.55
C GLN A 47 6.94 -24.48 -8.12
N PHE A 48 8.03 -24.47 -7.35
CA PHE A 48 7.98 -24.87 -5.95
C PHE A 48 7.22 -23.85 -5.09
N VAL A 49 7.45 -22.55 -5.30
CA VAL A 49 6.73 -21.48 -4.59
C VAL A 49 5.24 -21.49 -4.94
N GLU A 50 4.87 -21.70 -6.21
CA GLU A 50 3.48 -21.87 -6.63
C GLU A 50 2.81 -23.07 -5.93
N LYS A 51 3.54 -24.20 -5.82
CA LYS A 51 3.08 -25.36 -5.05
C LYS A 51 2.87 -25.04 -3.57
N LEU A 52 3.77 -24.29 -2.93
CA LEU A 52 3.60 -23.86 -1.54
C LEU A 52 2.35 -22.99 -1.37
N ALA A 53 2.14 -22.03 -2.28
CA ALA A 53 0.96 -21.16 -2.27
C ALA A 53 -0.35 -21.96 -2.41
N SER A 54 -0.42 -22.91 -3.35
CA SER A 54 -1.65 -23.70 -3.58
C SER A 54 -2.01 -24.62 -2.41
N LEU A 55 -1.03 -25.06 -1.63
CA LEU A 55 -1.24 -25.82 -0.40
C LEU A 55 -1.52 -24.92 0.82
N GLY A 56 -1.41 -23.59 0.69
CA GLY A 56 -1.56 -22.64 1.80
C GLY A 56 -0.34 -22.55 2.74
N HIS A 57 0.82 -23.07 2.32
CA HIS A 57 2.07 -23.02 3.09
C HIS A 57 2.70 -21.63 2.95
N LEU A 58 2.16 -20.65 3.66
CA LEU A 58 2.55 -19.25 3.53
C LEU A 58 3.68 -18.81 4.48
N SER A 59 4.10 -19.63 5.45
CA SER A 59 5.21 -19.25 6.34
C SER A 59 6.54 -19.00 5.60
N PRO A 60 6.93 -19.75 4.53
CA PRO A 60 8.15 -19.44 3.79
C PRO A 60 8.12 -18.08 3.09
N PHE A 61 6.92 -17.54 2.80
CA PHE A 61 6.75 -16.23 2.15
C PHE A 61 7.19 -15.07 3.05
N GLU A 62 7.31 -15.30 4.37
CA GLU A 62 7.77 -14.28 5.32
C GLU A 62 9.26 -13.92 5.15
N HIS A 63 10.05 -14.75 4.45
CA HIS A 63 11.48 -14.50 4.20
C HIS A 63 11.76 -13.48 3.08
N ALA A 64 10.75 -13.13 2.27
CA ALA A 64 10.87 -12.06 1.28
C ALA A 64 10.23 -10.77 1.81
N SER A 65 11.00 -9.69 1.88
CA SER A 65 10.55 -8.39 2.40
C SER A 65 10.63 -7.29 1.34
N PHE A 66 9.71 -6.33 1.40
CA PHE A 66 9.57 -5.21 0.48
C PHE A 66 9.37 -3.93 1.28
N THR A 67 10.16 -2.90 0.98
CA THR A 67 10.15 -1.61 1.67
C THR A 67 9.67 -0.51 0.74
N PHE A 68 8.66 0.23 1.15
CA PHE A 68 8.05 1.31 0.40
C PHE A 68 8.27 2.64 1.08
N GLY A 69 8.33 3.71 0.28
CA GLY A 69 8.19 5.09 0.71
C GLY A 69 6.89 5.65 0.17
N ALA A 70 6.10 6.34 1.00
CA ALA A 70 4.87 7.01 0.60
C ALA A 70 4.81 8.44 1.14
N GLU A 71 4.38 9.37 0.31
CA GLU A 71 4.09 10.77 0.63
C GLU A 71 2.80 11.20 -0.07
N GLY A 72 2.26 12.36 0.31
CA GLY A 72 0.94 12.78 -0.19
C GLY A 72 -0.17 11.83 0.27
N VAL A 73 -0.05 11.31 1.49
CA VAL A 73 -1.06 10.47 2.16
C VAL A 73 -1.53 11.15 3.45
N SER A 74 -2.78 10.92 3.83
CA SER A 74 -3.42 11.55 4.97
C SER A 74 -3.13 10.83 6.28
N ARG A 75 -3.34 11.54 7.40
CA ARG A 75 -3.40 10.91 8.73
C ARG A 75 -4.54 9.89 8.85
N ALA A 76 -5.62 10.05 8.09
CA ALA A 76 -6.70 9.05 8.03
C ALA A 76 -6.25 7.72 7.41
N LEU A 77 -5.43 7.76 6.35
CA LEU A 77 -4.81 6.56 5.78
C LEU A 77 -3.82 5.95 6.77
N LEU A 78 -2.99 6.78 7.42
CA LEU A 78 -2.02 6.32 8.42
C LEU A 78 -2.68 5.48 9.53
N ALA A 79 -3.84 5.92 10.02
CA ALA A 79 -4.61 5.21 11.05
C ALA A 79 -5.14 3.84 10.57
N GLN A 80 -5.33 3.64 9.26
CA GLN A 80 -5.76 2.38 8.68
C GLN A 80 -4.60 1.44 8.38
N ILE A 81 -3.53 1.94 7.75
CA ILE A 81 -2.40 1.10 7.33
C ILE A 81 -1.64 0.56 8.54
N THR A 82 -1.49 1.33 9.62
CA THR A 82 -0.77 0.89 10.84
C THR A 82 -1.51 -0.22 11.62
N ARG A 83 -2.73 -0.59 11.22
CA ARG A 83 -3.44 -1.78 11.73
C ARG A 83 -2.90 -3.09 11.16
N HIS A 84 -2.11 -3.03 10.09
CA HIS A 84 -1.34 -4.14 9.56
C HIS A 84 -0.08 -4.33 10.40
N ARG A 85 -0.18 -5.20 11.41
CA ARG A 85 0.82 -5.33 12.48
C ARG A 85 2.06 -6.12 12.09
N VAL A 86 1.99 -6.95 11.05
CA VAL A 86 3.14 -7.70 10.52
C VAL A 86 3.89 -6.82 9.50
N ALA A 87 4.19 -5.59 9.93
CA ALA A 87 4.84 -4.57 9.15
C ALA A 87 5.66 -3.67 10.07
N SER A 88 6.67 -3.01 9.52
CA SER A 88 7.47 -2.00 10.22
C SER A 88 7.19 -0.64 9.62
N PHE A 89 7.05 0.41 10.46
CA PHE A 89 6.73 1.76 10.01
C PHE A 89 7.70 2.78 10.61
N SER A 90 8.17 3.71 9.78
CA SER A 90 8.84 4.95 10.17
C SER A 90 8.06 6.11 9.59
N VAL A 91 7.45 6.92 10.45
CA VAL A 91 6.48 7.96 10.05
C VAL A 91 7.00 9.33 10.44
N GLN A 92 6.80 10.32 9.59
CA GLN A 92 7.14 11.69 9.90
C GLN A 92 6.38 12.17 11.15
N SER A 93 7.14 12.50 12.20
CA SER A 93 6.62 12.87 13.51
C SER A 93 6.18 14.32 13.57
N GLN A 94 4.90 14.56 13.89
CA GLN A 94 4.39 15.90 14.23
C GLN A 94 4.91 16.44 15.57
N ARG A 95 5.63 15.62 16.37
CA ARG A 95 6.30 16.09 17.60
C ARG A 95 7.60 16.82 17.30
N TYR A 96 8.30 16.40 16.25
CA TYR A 96 9.65 16.89 15.93
C TYR A 96 9.68 17.74 14.65
N VAL A 97 8.82 17.44 13.68
CA VAL A 97 8.75 18.18 12.41
C VAL A 97 7.56 19.13 12.48
N LYS A 98 7.84 20.42 12.61
CA LYS A 98 6.82 21.48 12.52
C LYS A 98 6.17 21.42 11.15
N GLN A 99 4.84 21.35 11.12
CA GLN A 99 4.05 21.18 9.91
C GLN A 99 3.81 22.54 9.23
N ASN A 100 4.88 23.19 8.80
CA ASN A 100 4.83 24.56 8.28
C ASN A 100 4.23 24.65 6.87
N SER A 101 4.18 23.54 6.12
CA SER A 101 3.65 23.52 4.75
C SER A 101 2.13 23.59 4.68
N GLY A 102 1.44 23.29 5.78
CA GLY A 102 -0.01 23.18 5.80
C GLY A 102 -0.58 22.13 4.85
N ALA A 103 0.23 21.16 4.39
CA ALA A 103 -0.18 20.22 3.36
C ALA A 103 -1.36 19.33 3.82
N TYR A 104 -2.35 19.17 2.95
CA TYR A 104 -3.53 18.36 3.19
C TYR A 104 -4.01 17.66 1.91
N LEU A 105 -4.88 16.66 2.10
CA LEU A 105 -5.58 15.98 1.01
C LEU A 105 -7.04 16.40 0.97
N VAL A 106 -7.54 16.72 -0.22
CA VAL A 106 -8.97 16.98 -0.46
C VAL A 106 -9.68 15.64 -0.70
N PRO A 107 -10.70 15.28 0.10
CA PRO A 107 -11.49 14.08 -0.17
C PRO A 107 -12.21 14.18 -1.53
N PRO A 108 -12.22 13.11 -2.34
CA PRO A 108 -12.92 13.09 -3.62
C PRO A 108 -14.41 13.42 -3.54
N SER A 109 -15.06 13.08 -2.42
CA SER A 109 -16.46 13.41 -2.17
C SER A 109 -16.68 14.91 -1.97
N VAL A 110 -15.67 15.65 -1.52
CA VAL A 110 -15.68 17.12 -1.48
C VAL A 110 -15.42 17.66 -2.88
N ALA A 111 -14.41 17.14 -3.58
CA ALA A 111 -14.09 17.56 -4.95
C ALA A 111 -15.29 17.37 -5.92
N ALA A 112 -16.07 16.30 -5.75
CA ALA A 112 -17.25 16.01 -6.54
C ALA A 112 -18.39 17.04 -6.38
N LEU A 113 -18.37 17.85 -5.32
CA LEU A 113 -19.35 18.92 -5.12
C LEU A 113 -19.01 20.21 -5.88
N GLY A 114 -17.85 20.27 -6.55
CA GLY A 114 -17.41 21.40 -7.36
C GLY A 114 -16.46 22.36 -6.64
N GLU A 115 -15.97 23.34 -7.39
CA GLU A 115 -14.90 24.25 -6.99
C GLU A 115 -15.23 25.06 -5.72
N GLU A 116 -16.50 25.44 -5.52
CA GLU A 116 -16.93 26.18 -4.33
C GLU A 116 -16.78 25.34 -3.05
N ALA A 117 -17.12 24.05 -3.10
CA ALA A 117 -16.96 23.15 -1.96
C ALA A 117 -15.48 22.88 -1.65
N VAL A 118 -14.65 22.77 -2.69
CA VAL A 118 -13.20 22.67 -2.54
C VAL A 118 -12.67 23.93 -1.88
N ALA A 119 -12.97 25.12 -2.40
CA ALA A 119 -12.53 26.40 -1.84
C ALA A 119 -12.97 26.55 -0.36
N ARG A 120 -14.19 26.13 -0.02
CA ARG A 120 -14.66 26.12 1.37
C ARG A 120 -13.84 25.18 2.26
N PHE A 121 -13.46 24.00 1.75
CA PHE A 121 -12.59 23.07 2.46
C PHE A 121 -11.18 23.66 2.65
N GLU A 122 -10.64 24.36 1.66
CA GLU A 122 -9.34 25.06 1.79
C GLU A 122 -9.37 26.10 2.90
N VAL A 123 -10.43 26.93 2.96
CA VAL A 123 -10.61 27.93 4.04
C VAL A 123 -10.64 27.25 5.41
N GLN A 124 -11.29 26.09 5.53
CA GLN A 124 -11.30 25.31 6.79
C GLN A 124 -9.90 24.82 7.16
N MET A 125 -9.14 24.31 6.18
CA MET A 125 -7.77 23.86 6.41
C MET A 125 -6.88 25.02 6.85
N ASP A 126 -6.90 26.14 6.12
CA ASP A 126 -6.14 27.36 6.45
C ASP A 126 -6.45 27.85 7.87
N THR A 127 -7.73 27.84 8.25
CA THR A 127 -8.17 28.21 9.60
C THR A 127 -7.56 27.31 10.67
N ILE A 128 -7.57 25.99 10.45
CA ILE A 128 -6.99 25.02 11.40
C ILE A 128 -5.48 25.18 11.50
N TRP A 129 -4.79 25.43 10.38
CA TRP A 129 -3.36 25.68 10.37
C TRP A 129 -2.98 26.98 11.08
N ASN A 130 -3.81 28.02 10.97
CA ASN A 130 -3.65 29.25 11.74
C ASN A 130 -3.78 28.97 13.25
N PHE A 131 -4.79 28.21 13.69
CA PHE A 131 -4.89 27.80 15.09
C PHE A 131 -3.64 27.04 15.57
N TYR A 132 -3.09 26.14 14.76
CA TYR A 132 -1.83 25.46 15.08
C TYR A 132 -0.66 26.45 15.24
N GLY A 133 -0.53 27.41 14.32
CA GLY A 133 0.48 28.46 14.37
C GLY A 133 0.36 29.37 15.60
N GLU A 134 -0.86 29.73 15.98
CA GLU A 134 -1.16 30.50 17.19
C GLU A 134 -0.67 29.78 18.45
N TRP A 135 -0.94 28.49 18.58
CA TRP A 135 -0.47 27.70 19.73
C TRP A 135 1.06 27.62 19.79
N LEU A 136 1.72 27.42 18.64
CA LEU A 136 3.18 27.43 18.58
C LEU A 136 3.76 28.80 18.98
N ALA A 137 3.14 29.90 18.53
CA ALA A 137 3.54 31.27 18.88
C ALA A 137 3.33 31.57 20.37
N ALA A 138 2.32 30.94 20.99
CA ALA A 138 2.08 31.00 22.43
C ALA A 138 3.04 30.13 23.27
N GLY A 139 4.02 29.46 22.64
CA GLY A 139 5.01 28.63 23.32
C GLY A 139 4.54 27.20 23.64
N ILE A 140 3.38 26.78 23.13
CA ILE A 140 2.92 25.39 23.29
C ILE A 140 3.82 24.46 22.45
N PRO A 141 4.32 23.35 23.03
CA PRO A 141 5.10 22.38 22.28
C PRO A 141 4.33 21.80 21.09
N ALA A 142 5.04 21.48 20.00
CA ALA A 142 4.42 20.93 18.79
C ALA A 142 3.63 19.63 19.05
N GLU A 143 4.02 18.86 20.06
CA GLU A 143 3.32 17.62 20.42
C GLU A 143 1.92 17.81 20.99
N ASP A 144 1.64 18.98 21.59
CA ASP A 144 0.34 19.36 22.14
C ASP A 144 -0.43 20.22 21.13
N ALA A 145 0.26 21.21 20.53
CA ALA A 145 -0.34 22.11 19.54
C ALA A 145 -0.97 21.33 18.37
N ARG A 146 -0.36 20.21 17.96
CA ARG A 146 -0.86 19.37 16.86
C ARG A 146 -2.25 18.76 17.09
N PHE A 147 -2.80 18.81 18.30
CA PHE A 147 -4.11 18.22 18.61
C PHE A 147 -5.25 18.88 17.81
N VAL A 148 -5.05 20.11 17.31
CA VAL A 148 -6.00 20.77 16.42
C VAL A 148 -5.92 20.28 14.97
N LEU A 149 -4.85 19.58 14.57
CA LEU A 149 -4.62 19.21 13.18
C LEU A 149 -5.62 18.17 12.66
N PRO A 150 -6.05 18.28 11.39
CA PRO A 150 -7.11 17.45 10.86
C PRO A 150 -6.58 16.08 10.40
N ASN A 151 -7.48 15.11 10.27
CA ASN A 151 -7.19 13.82 9.63
C ASN A 151 -6.72 13.94 8.17
N ALA A 152 -7.09 15.05 7.50
CA ALA A 152 -6.68 15.36 6.13
C ALA A 152 -5.23 15.82 6.02
N ALA A 153 -4.56 16.15 7.13
CA ALA A 153 -3.16 16.58 7.13
C ALA A 153 -2.28 15.52 6.47
N GLU A 154 -1.35 15.96 5.63
CA GLU A 154 -0.40 15.09 4.95
C GLU A 154 0.57 14.46 5.95
N THR A 155 1.07 13.29 5.59
CA THR A 155 2.18 12.63 6.25
C THR A 155 3.00 11.84 5.24
N ARG A 156 4.25 11.59 5.63
CA ARG A 156 5.16 10.72 4.91
C ARG A 156 5.54 9.53 5.76
N MET A 157 5.76 8.39 5.12
CA MET A 157 6.15 7.17 5.81
C MET A 157 7.04 6.28 4.94
N VAL A 158 8.00 5.64 5.58
CA VAL A 158 8.68 4.46 5.07
C VAL A 158 8.14 3.25 5.81
N PHE A 159 7.81 2.18 5.09
CA PHE A 159 7.27 0.98 5.72
C PHE A 159 7.69 -0.28 4.98
N THR A 160 7.81 -1.37 5.74
CA THR A 160 8.26 -2.67 5.23
C THR A 160 7.23 -3.74 5.56
N MET A 161 6.90 -4.57 4.58
CA MET A 161 6.03 -5.74 4.72
C MET A 161 6.72 -6.95 4.08
N ASN A 162 6.59 -8.13 4.69
CA ASN A 162 6.98 -9.37 4.03
C ASN A 162 5.94 -9.81 3.00
N ALA A 163 6.27 -10.75 2.12
CA ALA A 163 5.39 -11.17 1.03
C ALA A 163 4.07 -11.76 1.55
N ARG A 164 4.09 -12.47 2.68
CA ARG A 164 2.86 -12.97 3.33
C ARG A 164 1.95 -11.84 3.78
N GLU A 165 2.49 -10.82 4.45
CA GLU A 165 1.71 -9.65 4.86
C GLU A 165 1.22 -8.86 3.63
N LEU A 166 2.03 -8.71 2.59
CA LEU A 166 1.58 -8.05 1.36
C LEU A 166 0.40 -8.77 0.71
N LEU A 167 0.44 -10.09 0.59
CA LEU A 167 -0.69 -10.88 0.08
C LEU A 167 -1.95 -10.64 0.92
N HIS A 168 -1.81 -10.62 2.25
CA HIS A 168 -2.91 -10.30 3.16
C HIS A 168 -3.42 -8.86 2.97
N PHE A 169 -2.51 -7.88 2.94
CA PHE A 169 -2.80 -6.47 2.75
C PHE A 169 -3.56 -6.22 1.44
N PHE A 170 -3.11 -6.78 0.32
CA PHE A 170 -3.78 -6.64 -0.98
C PHE A 170 -5.16 -7.29 -0.98
N SER A 171 -5.32 -8.46 -0.34
CA SER A 171 -6.62 -9.14 -0.23
C SER A 171 -7.71 -8.26 0.41
N LEU A 172 -7.30 -7.40 1.36
CA LEU A 172 -8.18 -6.49 2.08
C LEU A 172 -8.26 -5.10 1.44
N ARG A 173 -7.12 -4.50 1.08
CA ARG A 173 -7.02 -3.09 0.74
C ARG A 173 -7.17 -2.79 -0.73
N CYS A 174 -6.96 -3.76 -1.62
CA CYS A 174 -7.34 -3.60 -3.01
C CYS A 174 -8.86 -3.76 -3.24
N CYS A 175 -9.62 -4.15 -2.21
CA CYS A 175 -11.07 -4.33 -2.29
C CYS A 175 -11.79 -3.00 -2.55
N SER A 176 -12.81 -2.99 -3.40
CA SER A 176 -13.62 -1.80 -3.68
C SER A 176 -14.48 -1.31 -2.50
N ARG A 177 -14.50 -2.04 -1.37
CA ARG A 177 -15.09 -1.56 -0.10
C ARG A 177 -14.08 -0.89 0.81
N ALA A 178 -12.78 -1.02 0.55
CA ALA A 178 -11.76 -0.27 1.29
C ALA A 178 -11.87 1.22 0.95
N GLN A 179 -11.59 2.09 1.92
CA GLN A 179 -11.58 3.54 1.71
C GLN A 179 -10.65 3.91 0.55
N TRP A 180 -11.09 4.86 -0.28
CA TRP A 180 -10.49 5.16 -1.59
C TRP A 180 -8.97 5.40 -1.53
N GLU A 181 -8.48 6.03 -0.48
CA GLU A 181 -7.07 6.44 -0.37
C GLU A 181 -6.17 5.25 -0.10
N ILE A 182 -6.45 4.45 0.94
CA ILE A 182 -5.68 3.23 1.22
C ILE A 182 -5.81 2.22 0.08
N ARG A 183 -6.96 2.23 -0.62
CA ARG A 183 -7.16 1.42 -1.82
C ARG A 183 -6.21 1.81 -2.93
N ARG A 184 -6.10 3.10 -3.25
CA ARG A 184 -5.15 3.59 -4.26
C ARG A 184 -3.70 3.25 -3.88
N LEU A 185 -3.30 3.50 -2.63
CA LEU A 185 -1.97 3.10 -2.14
C LEU A 185 -1.71 1.60 -2.36
N ALA A 186 -2.67 0.74 -2.00
CA ALA A 186 -2.53 -0.70 -2.16
C ALA A 186 -2.42 -1.15 -3.62
N TRP A 187 -3.19 -0.54 -4.52
CA TRP A 187 -3.09 -0.84 -5.96
C TRP A 187 -1.77 -0.36 -6.57
N CYS A 188 -1.23 0.80 -6.15
CA CYS A 188 0.11 1.23 -6.56
C CYS A 188 1.18 0.26 -6.07
N MET A 189 1.14 -0.10 -4.78
CA MET A 189 2.05 -1.10 -4.20
C MET A 189 1.99 -2.43 -4.95
N LEU A 190 0.79 -2.91 -5.29
CA LEU A 190 0.58 -4.15 -6.04
C LEU A 190 1.24 -4.09 -7.42
N GLY A 191 1.11 -2.98 -8.14
CA GLY A 191 1.76 -2.79 -9.44
C GLY A 191 3.28 -2.86 -9.34
N LEU A 192 3.85 -2.16 -8.36
CA LEU A 192 5.29 -2.13 -8.11
C LEU A 192 5.83 -3.54 -7.81
N VAL A 193 5.20 -4.30 -6.91
CA VAL A 193 5.69 -5.65 -6.58
C VAL A 193 5.41 -6.68 -7.67
N ARG A 194 4.39 -6.49 -8.50
CA ARG A 194 4.16 -7.35 -9.67
C ARG A 194 5.24 -7.19 -10.74
N ARG A 195 5.79 -5.98 -10.88
CA ARG A 195 6.92 -5.73 -11.78
C ARG A 195 8.18 -6.43 -11.26
N GLU A 196 8.48 -6.30 -9.97
CA GLU A 196 9.72 -6.85 -9.40
C GLU A 196 9.67 -8.37 -9.11
N ALA A 197 8.50 -8.92 -8.78
CA ALA A 197 8.34 -10.33 -8.42
C ALA A 197 7.00 -10.89 -8.94
N PRO A 198 6.83 -10.98 -10.28
CA PRO A 198 5.58 -11.42 -10.90
C PRO A 198 5.20 -12.85 -10.50
N GLU A 199 6.16 -13.73 -10.22
CA GLU A 199 5.91 -15.10 -9.78
C GLU A 199 5.27 -15.16 -8.38
N LEU A 200 5.45 -14.13 -7.56
CA LEU A 200 4.85 -14.02 -6.22
C LEU A 200 3.51 -13.28 -6.26
N PHE A 201 3.42 -12.20 -7.03
CA PHE A 201 2.29 -11.26 -6.94
C PHE A 201 1.41 -11.18 -8.20
N GLY A 202 1.72 -11.94 -9.25
CA GLY A 202 0.98 -11.92 -10.52
C GLY A 202 -0.52 -12.18 -10.36
N HIS A 203 -0.90 -13.00 -9.37
CA HIS A 203 -2.28 -13.30 -9.01
C HIS A 203 -2.75 -12.67 -7.69
N ALA A 204 -1.91 -11.86 -7.03
CA ALA A 204 -2.27 -11.14 -5.82
C ALA A 204 -3.26 -10.02 -6.14
N GLY A 205 -4.07 -9.58 -5.17
CA GLY A 205 -5.09 -8.57 -5.38
C GLY A 205 -6.19 -8.70 -4.33
N PRO A 206 -7.37 -8.09 -4.52
CA PRO A 206 -8.49 -8.29 -3.60
C PRO A 206 -8.95 -9.74 -3.63
N ALA A 207 -9.53 -10.24 -2.54
CA ALA A 207 -9.91 -11.66 -2.41
C ALA A 207 -10.75 -12.21 -3.59
N CYS A 208 -11.58 -11.37 -4.21
CA CYS A 208 -12.42 -11.76 -5.34
C CYS A 208 -11.67 -11.94 -6.68
N VAL A 209 -10.37 -11.61 -6.76
CA VAL A 209 -9.51 -11.92 -7.92
C VAL A 209 -9.14 -13.40 -7.92
N SER A 210 -8.71 -13.92 -6.78
CA SER A 210 -8.22 -15.30 -6.66
C SER A 210 -9.31 -16.30 -6.21
N GLY A 211 -10.53 -15.83 -5.95
CA GLY A 211 -11.63 -16.67 -5.48
C GLY A 211 -12.98 -15.98 -5.43
N ALA A 212 -13.89 -16.54 -4.63
CA ALA A 212 -15.17 -15.92 -4.32
C ALA A 212 -14.99 -14.68 -3.43
N CYS A 213 -15.97 -13.78 -3.44
CA CYS A 213 -15.94 -12.61 -2.57
C CYS A 213 -16.11 -13.05 -1.10
N SER A 214 -15.15 -12.67 -0.25
CA SER A 214 -15.14 -12.97 1.18
C SER A 214 -16.26 -12.29 1.97
N GLU A 215 -16.90 -11.27 1.40
CA GLU A 215 -17.98 -10.50 2.05
C GLU A 215 -19.36 -11.19 1.98
N GLY A 216 -19.49 -12.28 1.23
CA GLY A 216 -20.75 -13.02 1.09
C GLY A 216 -21.92 -12.12 0.69
N LYS A 217 -22.95 -12.03 1.55
CA LYS A 217 -24.14 -11.18 1.33
C LYS A 217 -23.82 -9.69 1.24
N MET A 218 -22.70 -9.24 1.81
CA MET A 218 -22.25 -7.86 1.78
C MET A 218 -21.32 -7.58 0.58
N SER A 219 -21.30 -8.46 -0.41
CA SER A 219 -20.59 -8.26 -1.66
C SER A 219 -20.99 -6.94 -2.35
N CYS A 220 -20.01 -6.21 -2.88
CA CYS A 220 -20.25 -4.99 -3.66
C CYS A 220 -20.72 -5.26 -5.09
N GLY A 221 -20.70 -6.51 -5.57
CA GLY A 221 -21.10 -6.89 -6.94
C GLY A 221 -20.07 -6.56 -8.03
N LYS A 222 -18.90 -6.03 -7.68
CA LYS A 222 -17.88 -5.54 -8.64
C LYS A 222 -16.79 -6.57 -9.00
N GLN A 223 -17.02 -7.87 -8.81
CA GLN A 223 -15.98 -8.90 -8.94
C GLN A 223 -15.39 -8.98 -10.35
N VAL A 224 -16.24 -8.93 -11.39
CA VAL A 224 -15.81 -8.94 -12.80
C VAL A 224 -14.90 -7.75 -13.10
N GLU A 225 -15.29 -6.58 -12.62
CA GLU A 225 -14.52 -5.35 -12.76
C GLU A 225 -13.19 -5.41 -12.01
N MET A 226 -13.18 -5.91 -10.76
CA MET A 226 -11.94 -6.08 -9.98
C MET A 226 -10.95 -7.02 -10.68
N ARG A 227 -11.44 -8.11 -11.29
CA ARG A 227 -10.62 -9.02 -12.09
C ARG A 227 -10.04 -8.34 -13.33
N ARG A 228 -10.86 -7.59 -14.06
CA ARG A 228 -10.41 -6.81 -15.23
C ARG A 228 -9.34 -5.78 -14.86
N ARG A 229 -9.55 -5.01 -13.78
CA ARG A 229 -8.56 -4.03 -13.27
C ARG A 229 -7.26 -4.73 -12.85
N SER A 230 -7.38 -5.87 -12.17
CA SER A 230 -6.23 -6.68 -11.76
C SER A 230 -5.42 -7.18 -12.96
N GLU A 231 -6.08 -7.71 -13.98
CA GLU A 231 -5.42 -8.18 -15.21
C GLU A 231 -4.73 -7.04 -15.96
N ALA A 232 -5.40 -5.90 -16.12
CA ALA A 232 -4.82 -4.73 -16.76
C ALA A 232 -3.56 -4.22 -16.03
N LEU A 233 -3.57 -4.20 -14.69
CA LEU A 233 -2.38 -3.85 -13.92
C LEU A 233 -1.26 -4.89 -14.06
N THR A 234 -1.59 -6.19 -14.15
CA THR A 234 -0.59 -7.23 -14.41
C THR A 234 0.07 -7.02 -15.77
N VAL A 235 -0.70 -6.75 -16.82
CA VAL A 235 -0.18 -6.47 -18.16
C VAL A 235 0.75 -5.26 -18.13
N LEU A 236 0.34 -4.18 -17.46
CA LEU A 236 1.16 -2.97 -17.32
C LEU A 236 2.49 -3.25 -16.61
N ALA A 237 2.44 -3.92 -15.45
CA ALA A 237 3.61 -4.22 -14.64
C ALA A 237 4.58 -5.17 -15.35
N SER A 238 4.07 -6.24 -15.98
CA SER A 238 4.87 -7.18 -16.76
C SER A 238 5.48 -6.57 -18.03
N GLY A 239 4.89 -5.48 -18.53
CA GLY A 239 5.43 -4.68 -19.64
C GLY A 239 6.63 -3.82 -19.25
N GLY A 240 7.09 -3.85 -18.00
CA GLY A 240 8.22 -3.06 -17.52
C GLY A 240 7.89 -1.58 -17.29
N ALA A 241 6.62 -1.26 -17.05
CA ALA A 241 6.20 0.10 -16.73
C ALA A 241 7.00 0.66 -15.54
N ASP A 242 7.50 1.88 -15.67
CA ASP A 242 8.15 2.56 -14.56
C ASP A 242 7.12 2.91 -13.45
N ASP A 243 7.64 3.39 -12.33
CA ASP A 243 6.81 3.77 -11.19
C ASP A 243 5.76 4.83 -11.55
N GLU A 244 6.13 5.81 -12.37
CA GLU A 244 5.23 6.91 -12.73
C GLU A 244 4.07 6.42 -13.59
N ALA A 245 4.33 5.54 -14.55
CA ALA A 245 3.33 4.88 -15.36
C ALA A 245 2.37 4.04 -14.50
N ILE A 246 2.88 3.28 -13.52
CA ILE A 246 2.06 2.50 -12.58
C ILE A 246 1.17 3.42 -11.73
N LEU A 247 1.75 4.48 -11.14
CA LEU A 247 1.02 5.43 -10.31
C LEU A 247 -0.07 6.13 -11.12
N SER A 248 0.27 6.65 -12.30
CA SER A 248 -0.66 7.34 -13.20
C SER A 248 -1.82 6.44 -13.61
N TRP A 249 -1.52 5.18 -13.97
CA TRP A 249 -2.54 4.19 -14.27
C TRP A 249 -3.48 3.96 -13.10
N VAL A 250 -2.96 3.81 -11.87
CA VAL A 250 -3.79 3.59 -10.68
C VAL A 250 -4.68 4.80 -10.39
N LEU A 251 -4.16 6.01 -10.48
CA LEU A 251 -4.93 7.23 -10.23
C LEU A 251 -6.10 7.40 -11.21
N GLN A 252 -5.92 6.95 -12.46
CA GLN A 252 -6.93 6.99 -13.52
C GLN A 252 -7.97 5.85 -13.43
N ASN A 253 -7.56 4.65 -13.01
CA ASN A 253 -8.38 3.44 -13.10
C ASN A 253 -8.95 2.94 -11.77
N ILE A 254 -8.38 3.38 -10.64
CA ILE A 254 -8.86 3.04 -9.30
C ILE A 254 -9.64 4.24 -8.76
N TYR A 255 -10.90 4.30 -9.19
CA TYR A 255 -11.83 5.40 -8.89
C TYR A 255 -12.19 5.53 -7.40
N ASN A 256 -12.68 6.72 -7.08
CA ASN A 256 -13.27 7.09 -5.79
C ASN A 256 -14.76 6.74 -5.72
N GLU A 257 -15.14 5.57 -6.23
CA GLU A 257 -16.51 5.11 -6.16
C GLU A 257 -16.81 4.69 -4.71
N ASN A 258 -17.64 5.51 -4.05
CA ASN A 258 -18.62 5.11 -3.04
C ASN A 258 -19.94 5.78 -3.41
#